data_AF-A0A3B9X3R4-F1
#
_entry.id   AF-A0A3B9X3R4-F1
#
_cell.length_a   1.000
_cell.length_b   1.000
_cell.length_c   1.000
_cell.angle_alpha   90.00
_cell.angle_beta   90.00
_cell.angle_gamma   90.00
#
_symmetry.space_group_name_H-M   'P 1'
#
loop_
_entity.id
_entity.type
_entity.pdbx_description
1 polymer ?
#
loop_
_entity_poly.entity_id
_entity_poly.type
_entity_poly.pdbx_seq_one_letter_code
_entity_poly.pdbx_strand_id
1 'polypeptide(L)'
;MLPTKNTPDLIDTSELFMSTPLKISWLLASLTLAACGSDNTQTPNPSEDKTSAHAAVASESEVLAKPELGSFGIDLADQDTSIQPGDDFFRFANGHWLDTYELPADRSNYGSFNVLTDRSDERVRTIIDDLSSIEPAAGSLEKKISDYYLSYMDTETLNQRGIGPLQPTLSALAEIDTQEELSAAFGRAQIDNTATPFSFGVGADRSDPDQYQLGLRVGGFGLPDRDYYLEDTEKFLEIRAEYVTHIATVLEFANIENAQSKAEAILNLETQIAEHTWPRADRRKRDLTYIPMNYDDFVA
;
A
#
# COMPACT_ATOMS: atom_id res chain seq x y z
N MET A 1 31.06 -37.72 27.59
CA MET A 1 31.72 -36.94 28.65
C MET A 1 32.42 -35.76 27.98
N LEU A 2 31.66 -34.70 27.73
CA LEU A 2 32.04 -33.40 27.17
C LEU A 2 30.95 -32.40 27.62
N PRO A 3 31.27 -31.10 27.79
CA PRO A 3 30.74 -30.29 28.88
C PRO A 3 29.46 -29.52 28.56
N THR A 4 28.70 -29.27 29.63
CA THR A 4 27.50 -28.45 29.76
C THR A 4 27.80 -26.97 29.50
N LYS A 5 27.03 -26.33 28.60
CA LYS A 5 27.01 -24.87 28.41
C LYS A 5 25.88 -24.24 29.21
N ASN A 6 26.26 -23.23 29.99
CA ASN A 6 25.44 -22.34 30.81
C ASN A 6 24.40 -21.57 30.00
N THR A 7 23.16 -21.57 30.49
CA THR A 7 22.11 -20.58 30.24
C THR A 7 22.28 -19.41 31.21
N PRO A 8 22.22 -18.14 30.79
CA PRO A 8 22.09 -17.01 31.72
C PRO A 8 20.62 -16.69 32.03
N ASP A 9 20.41 -16.34 33.29
CA ASP A 9 19.15 -16.12 34.00
C ASP A 9 18.31 -14.95 33.47
N LEU A 10 17.00 -15.15 33.54
CA LEU A 10 15.95 -14.16 33.32
C LEU A 10 15.89 -13.21 34.52
N ILE A 11 15.94 -11.91 34.26
CA ILE A 11 15.74 -10.86 35.27
C ILE A 11 14.24 -10.73 35.55
N ASP A 12 13.89 -11.00 36.81
CA ASP A 12 12.58 -10.82 37.43
C ASP A 12 12.30 -9.33 37.66
N THR A 13 11.27 -8.79 36.99
CA THR A 13 10.83 -7.39 37.11
C THR A 13 9.56 -7.24 37.95
N SER A 14 9.50 -7.91 39.10
CA SER A 14 8.35 -7.91 40.00
C SER A 14 8.48 -6.97 41.20
N GLU A 15 9.09 -5.80 41.09
CA GLU A 15 8.91 -4.73 42.08
C GLU A 15 8.97 -3.35 41.44
N LEU A 16 7.79 -2.72 41.21
CA LEU A 16 7.62 -1.27 41.12
C LEU A 16 6.11 -0.94 41.12
N PHE A 17 5.45 -1.22 42.24
CA PHE A 17 4.10 -0.70 42.54
C PHE A 17 4.03 -0.26 44.01
N MET A 18 4.10 1.05 44.26
CA MET A 18 3.62 1.73 45.47
C MET A 18 3.40 3.22 45.10
N SER A 19 2.17 3.60 44.77
CA SER A 19 1.19 4.30 45.63
C SER A 19 1.55 5.75 46.00
N THR A 20 0.82 6.73 45.43
CA THR A 20 0.07 7.76 46.20
C THR A 20 -0.78 8.65 45.26
N PRO A 21 -1.95 9.16 45.71
CA PRO A 21 -2.92 9.86 44.86
C PRO A 21 -2.86 11.39 45.01
N LEU A 22 -3.15 12.14 43.95
CA LEU A 22 -3.47 13.57 44.07
C LEU A 22 -4.67 13.97 43.22
N LYS A 23 -5.60 14.68 43.86
CA LYS A 23 -6.97 15.01 43.42
C LYS A 23 -7.01 16.29 42.57
N ILE A 24 -7.77 16.21 41.47
CA ILE A 24 -8.82 17.13 40.97
C ILE A 24 -8.67 18.64 41.27
N SER A 25 -8.66 19.48 40.22
CA SER A 25 -9.57 20.64 40.16
C SER A 25 -9.76 21.16 38.73
N TRP A 26 -11.03 21.30 38.35
CA TRP A 26 -11.53 21.99 37.16
C TRP A 26 -11.52 23.51 37.37
N LEU A 27 -11.33 24.30 36.30
CA LEU A 27 -11.85 25.67 36.24
C LEU A 27 -12.03 26.15 34.78
N LEU A 28 -13.29 26.39 34.44
CA LEU A 28 -13.79 27.19 33.33
C LEU A 28 -13.49 28.68 33.58
N ALA A 29 -13.11 29.43 32.55
CA ALA A 29 -13.39 30.87 32.49
C ALA A 29 -13.40 31.36 31.03
N SER A 30 -14.59 31.68 30.54
CA SER A 30 -14.87 32.49 29.36
C SER A 30 -14.92 33.98 29.76
N LEU A 31 -14.37 34.88 28.96
CA LEU A 31 -14.83 36.28 28.90
C LEU A 31 -14.45 36.96 27.56
N THR A 32 -15.34 37.85 27.15
CA THR A 32 -15.61 38.40 25.81
C THR A 32 -14.99 39.78 25.54
N LEU A 33 -14.71 40.03 24.25
CA LEU A 33 -14.78 41.25 23.41
C LEU A 33 -14.60 42.69 23.94
N ALA A 34 -13.96 43.48 23.05
CA ALA A 34 -14.12 44.93 22.70
C ALA A 34 -12.96 45.85 23.13
N ALA A 35 -12.51 46.87 22.40
CA ALA A 35 -12.56 47.32 21.00
C ALA A 35 -11.73 48.64 20.93
N CYS A 36 -11.12 48.90 19.76
CA CYS A 36 -10.73 50.22 19.18
C CYS A 36 -9.76 51.19 19.89
N GLY A 37 -8.78 51.68 19.12
CA GLY A 37 -8.02 52.90 19.43
C GLY A 37 -6.76 53.08 18.58
N SER A 38 -6.94 53.68 17.40
CA SER A 38 -5.96 54.04 16.36
C SER A 38 -4.88 55.05 16.79
N ASP A 39 -3.68 54.94 16.21
CA ASP A 39 -3.00 56.12 15.68
C ASP A 39 -2.10 55.78 14.48
N ASN A 40 -2.16 56.67 13.51
CA ASN A 40 -1.73 56.53 12.13
C ASN A 40 -0.52 57.45 11.90
N THR A 41 0.59 56.95 11.37
CA THR A 41 1.52 57.77 10.59
C THR A 41 1.95 57.01 9.35
N GLN A 42 1.48 57.53 8.23
CA GLN A 42 1.60 57.04 6.88
C GLN A 42 2.64 57.91 6.12
N THR A 43 3.42 57.29 5.23
CA THR A 43 3.82 57.77 3.88
C THR A 43 4.91 56.86 3.29
N PRO A 44 5.07 56.76 1.96
CA PRO A 44 4.05 56.51 0.93
C PRO A 44 4.47 55.43 -0.11
N ASN A 45 3.47 55.02 -0.88
CA ASN A 45 3.42 54.03 -1.98
C ASN A 45 4.29 54.43 -3.22
N PRO A 46 4.44 53.59 -4.29
CA PRO A 46 3.34 53.43 -5.25
C PRO A 46 3.18 52.05 -5.97
N SER A 47 1.89 51.71 -6.17
CA SER A 47 1.23 51.14 -7.37
C SER A 47 1.65 49.74 -7.89
N GLU A 48 0.77 48.83 -8.31
CA GLU A 48 -0.66 48.85 -8.69
C GLU A 48 -1.15 47.38 -8.65
N ASP A 49 -2.22 47.07 -7.91
CA ASP A 49 -3.60 46.89 -8.40
C ASP A 49 -3.80 45.73 -9.40
N LYS A 50 -4.40 44.64 -8.90
CA LYS A 50 -5.56 43.99 -9.55
C LYS A 50 -6.32 43.15 -8.54
N THR A 51 -7.51 43.64 -8.28
CA THR A 51 -8.67 43.02 -7.67
C THR A 51 -9.00 41.67 -8.32
N SER A 52 -9.24 40.63 -7.52
CA SER A 52 -10.26 39.62 -7.84
C SER A 52 -10.89 39.14 -6.54
N ALA A 53 -12.19 39.39 -6.44
CA ALA A 53 -13.05 39.08 -5.32
C ALA A 53 -13.04 37.57 -5.05
N HIS A 54 -12.71 37.19 -3.81
CA HIS A 54 -13.25 35.96 -3.25
C HIS A 54 -14.75 36.20 -3.06
N ALA A 55 -15.52 35.84 -4.08
CA ALA A 55 -16.95 35.64 -3.93
C ALA A 55 -17.13 34.63 -2.80
N ALA A 56 -17.72 35.08 -1.69
CA ALA A 56 -18.26 34.22 -0.67
C ALA A 56 -19.22 33.25 -1.36
N VAL A 57 -18.80 31.99 -1.47
CA VAL A 57 -19.71 30.91 -1.83
C VAL A 57 -20.74 30.89 -0.72
N ALA A 58 -21.97 31.19 -1.12
CA ALA A 58 -23.13 31.19 -0.25
C ALA A 58 -23.17 29.87 0.53
N SER A 59 -23.47 30.00 1.82
CA SER A 59 -23.80 28.89 2.69
C SER A 59 -24.92 28.05 2.07
N GLU A 60 -24.55 26.94 1.45
CA GLU A 60 -25.48 25.84 1.25
C GLU A 60 -25.91 25.41 2.65
N SER A 61 -27.22 25.47 2.89
CA SER A 61 -27.80 25.03 4.16
C SER A 61 -27.33 23.62 4.45
N GLU A 62 -26.63 23.43 5.58
CA GLU A 62 -26.39 22.10 6.16
C GLU A 62 -27.76 21.50 6.50
N VAL A 63 -28.37 20.84 5.52
CA VAL A 63 -29.36 19.82 5.80
C VAL A 63 -28.59 18.77 6.58
N LEU A 64 -28.83 18.67 7.89
CA LEU A 64 -28.25 17.62 8.73
C LEU A 64 -28.50 16.29 8.03
N ALA A 65 -27.46 15.76 7.38
CA ALA A 65 -27.54 14.53 6.62
C ALA A 65 -27.97 13.43 7.61
N LYS A 66 -29.06 12.73 7.28
CA LYS A 66 -29.47 11.57 8.08
C LYS A 66 -28.31 10.58 8.14
N PRO A 67 -28.07 9.92 9.28
CA PRO A 67 -27.05 8.90 9.38
C PRO A 67 -27.25 7.84 8.30
N GLU A 68 -26.15 7.43 7.67
CA GLU A 68 -26.18 6.45 6.59
C GLU A 68 -26.37 5.03 7.13
N LEU A 69 -25.80 4.74 8.30
CA LEU A 69 -25.93 3.47 9.00
C LEU A 69 -27.00 3.60 10.09
N GLY A 70 -28.12 2.91 9.88
CA GLY A 70 -29.26 2.93 10.80
C GLY A 70 -29.81 4.34 11.09
N SER A 71 -30.41 4.53 12.25
CA SER A 71 -31.04 5.81 12.63
C SER A 71 -30.09 6.78 13.33
N PHE A 72 -28.92 6.32 13.78
CA PHE A 72 -27.99 7.11 14.61
C PHE A 72 -26.49 6.85 14.32
N GLY A 73 -26.16 6.17 13.22
CA GLY A 73 -24.78 5.89 12.83
C GLY A 73 -24.29 4.47 13.16
N ILE A 74 -25.18 3.59 13.60
CA ILE A 74 -24.94 2.16 13.78
C ILE A 74 -26.05 1.40 13.07
N ASP A 75 -25.66 0.44 12.25
CA ASP A 75 -26.59 -0.54 11.69
C ASP A 75 -26.79 -1.69 12.68
N LEU A 76 -28.03 -1.98 13.02
CA LEU A 76 -28.43 -3.07 13.92
C LEU A 76 -29.14 -4.20 13.16
N ALA A 77 -29.33 -4.07 11.84
CA ALA A 77 -30.04 -5.05 11.04
C ALA A 77 -29.31 -6.40 10.98
N ASP A 78 -27.97 -6.37 11.01
CA ASP A 78 -27.12 -7.55 10.90
C ASP A 78 -26.73 -8.20 12.25
N GLN A 79 -27.33 -7.71 13.33
CA GLN A 79 -27.04 -8.15 14.68
C GLN A 79 -27.66 -9.55 14.95
N ASP A 80 -26.87 -10.46 15.50
CA ASP A 80 -27.36 -11.74 16.03
C ASP A 80 -27.59 -11.64 17.54
N THR A 81 -28.85 -11.40 17.92
CA THR A 81 -29.27 -11.27 19.32
C THR A 81 -29.34 -12.60 20.09
N SER A 82 -29.09 -13.74 19.43
CA SER A 82 -28.99 -15.04 20.12
C SER A 82 -27.65 -15.22 20.83
N ILE A 83 -26.63 -14.46 20.45
CA ILE A 83 -25.30 -14.44 21.06
C ILE A 83 -25.24 -13.34 22.12
N GLN A 84 -24.70 -13.64 23.31
CA GLN A 84 -24.49 -12.59 24.30
C GLN A 84 -23.27 -11.73 23.90
N PRO A 85 -23.37 -10.39 23.94
CA PRO A 85 -22.27 -9.51 23.54
C PRO A 85 -20.99 -9.67 24.37
N GLY A 86 -21.09 -10.20 25.59
CA GLY A 86 -19.92 -10.48 26.45
C GLY A 86 -19.18 -11.76 26.08
N ASP A 87 -19.82 -12.68 25.36
CA ASP A 87 -19.22 -13.96 24.96
C ASP A 87 -18.46 -13.81 23.62
N ASP A 88 -19.12 -13.19 22.63
CA ASP A 88 -18.52 -12.83 21.34
C ASP A 88 -19.22 -11.60 20.77
N PHE A 89 -18.62 -10.43 20.98
CA PHE A 89 -19.16 -9.18 20.48
C PHE A 89 -19.15 -9.10 18.93
N PHE A 90 -18.18 -9.76 18.27
CA PHE A 90 -18.09 -9.74 16.81
C PHE A 90 -19.24 -10.51 16.17
N ARG A 91 -19.56 -11.70 16.70
CA ARG A 91 -20.73 -12.47 16.28
C ARG A 91 -22.05 -11.81 16.68
N PHE A 92 -22.14 -11.25 17.88
CA PHE A 92 -23.32 -10.48 18.26
C PHE A 92 -23.59 -9.33 17.28
N ALA A 93 -22.58 -8.54 16.92
CA ALA A 93 -22.76 -7.37 16.06
C ALA A 93 -22.95 -7.70 14.56
N ASN A 94 -22.31 -8.76 14.06
CA ASN A 94 -22.24 -9.06 12.62
C ASN A 94 -22.79 -10.44 12.21
N GLY A 95 -23.36 -11.20 13.16
CA GLY A 95 -23.66 -12.62 12.98
C GLY A 95 -24.59 -12.90 11.81
N HIS A 96 -25.65 -12.11 11.65
CA HIS A 96 -26.57 -12.30 10.53
C HIS A 96 -25.89 -12.06 9.18
N TRP A 97 -25.05 -11.03 9.08
CA TRP A 97 -24.28 -10.76 7.86
C TRP A 97 -23.31 -11.91 7.54
N LEU A 98 -22.57 -12.39 8.55
CA LEU A 98 -21.61 -13.49 8.37
C LEU A 98 -22.27 -14.79 7.88
N ASP A 99 -23.52 -15.02 8.29
CA ASP A 99 -24.24 -16.25 7.96
C ASP A 99 -25.01 -16.15 6.62
N THR A 100 -25.29 -14.95 6.13
CA THR A 100 -26.14 -14.73 4.94
C THR A 100 -25.40 -14.12 3.75
N TYR A 101 -24.27 -13.45 3.99
CA TYR A 101 -23.53 -12.81 2.92
C TYR A 101 -22.81 -13.85 2.05
N GLU A 102 -23.13 -13.86 0.76
CA GLU A 102 -22.44 -14.66 -0.23
C GLU A 102 -21.30 -13.84 -0.84
N LEU A 103 -20.06 -14.28 -0.60
CA LEU A 103 -18.88 -13.64 -1.16
C LEU A 103 -18.88 -13.81 -2.69
N PRO A 104 -18.86 -12.71 -3.47
CA PRO A 104 -18.77 -12.79 -4.92
C PRO A 104 -17.51 -13.55 -5.38
N ALA A 105 -17.64 -14.32 -6.47
CA ALA A 105 -16.57 -15.21 -6.95
C ALA A 105 -15.28 -14.48 -7.39
N ASP A 106 -15.37 -13.17 -7.67
CA ASP A 106 -14.27 -12.29 -8.02
C ASP A 106 -13.55 -11.69 -6.80
N ARG A 107 -14.01 -12.01 -5.58
CA ARG A 107 -13.47 -11.44 -4.33
C ARG A 107 -12.94 -12.54 -3.41
N SER A 108 -11.81 -12.28 -2.77
CA SER A 108 -11.22 -13.16 -1.74
C SER A 108 -11.62 -12.77 -0.32
N ASN A 109 -12.18 -11.58 -0.14
CA ASN A 109 -12.68 -11.03 1.12
C ASN A 109 -13.67 -9.89 0.83
N TYR A 110 -14.56 -9.62 1.78
CA TYR A 110 -15.46 -8.48 1.71
C TYR A 110 -15.83 -8.00 3.12
N GLY A 111 -16.16 -6.71 3.24
CA GLY A 111 -16.53 -6.06 4.47
C GLY A 111 -16.76 -4.56 4.27
N SER A 112 -16.88 -3.82 5.36
CA SER A 112 -17.22 -2.38 5.32
C SER A 112 -16.25 -1.53 4.49
N PHE A 113 -14.95 -1.83 4.54
CA PHE A 113 -13.96 -1.13 3.70
C PHE A 113 -14.16 -1.39 2.21
N ASN A 114 -14.53 -2.62 1.82
CA ASN A 114 -14.80 -2.95 0.43
C ASN A 114 -16.05 -2.23 -0.08
N VAL A 115 -17.11 -2.12 0.74
CA VAL A 115 -18.32 -1.32 0.39
C VAL A 115 -17.96 0.13 0.10
N LEU A 116 -17.06 0.72 0.90
CA LEU A 116 -16.60 2.09 0.69
C LEU A 116 -15.71 2.21 -0.55
N THR A 117 -14.86 1.21 -0.82
CA THR A 117 -14.06 1.14 -2.05
C THR A 117 -14.95 1.07 -3.27
N ASP A 118 -15.90 0.13 -3.33
CA ASP A 118 -16.79 -0.05 -4.47
C ASP A 118 -17.58 1.24 -4.79
N ARG A 119 -18.10 1.91 -3.75
CA ARG A 119 -18.79 3.21 -3.92
C ARG A 119 -17.85 4.29 -4.44
N SER A 120 -16.61 4.32 -3.98
CA SER A 120 -15.62 5.30 -4.42
C SER A 120 -15.27 5.05 -5.88
N ASP A 121 -15.10 3.78 -6.27
CA ASP A 121 -14.82 3.35 -7.63
C ASP A 121 -15.98 3.71 -8.58
N GLU A 122 -17.24 3.50 -8.18
CA GLU A 122 -18.41 3.93 -8.94
C GLU A 122 -18.46 5.44 -9.20
N ARG A 123 -18.13 6.24 -8.18
CA ARG A 123 -18.09 7.70 -8.29
C ARG A 123 -16.95 8.17 -9.19
N VAL A 124 -15.76 7.60 -9.01
CA VAL A 124 -14.60 7.88 -9.87
C VAL A 124 -14.90 7.51 -11.32
N ARG A 125 -15.50 6.33 -11.54
CA ARG A 125 -15.94 5.90 -12.87
C ARG A 125 -16.92 6.88 -13.48
N THR A 126 -17.92 7.33 -12.72
CA THR A 126 -18.89 8.34 -13.19
C THR A 126 -18.19 9.63 -13.63
N ILE A 127 -17.23 10.13 -12.84
CA ILE A 127 -16.44 11.32 -13.20
C ILE A 127 -15.66 11.09 -14.50
N ILE A 128 -15.04 9.92 -14.66
CA ILE A 128 -14.29 9.59 -15.87
C ILE A 128 -15.21 9.48 -17.08
N ASP A 129 -16.35 8.79 -16.96
CA ASP A 129 -17.34 8.64 -18.03
C ASP A 129 -17.90 10.01 -18.47
N ASP A 130 -18.17 10.91 -17.50
CA ASP A 130 -18.58 12.29 -17.77
C ASP A 130 -17.49 13.08 -18.52
N LEU A 131 -16.22 12.96 -18.09
CA LEU A 131 -15.08 13.60 -18.77
C LEU A 131 -14.90 13.07 -20.20
N SER A 132 -15.05 11.77 -20.41
CA SER A 132 -14.94 11.15 -21.73
C SER A 132 -16.07 11.56 -22.67
N SER A 133 -17.21 12.02 -22.14
CA SER A 133 -18.37 12.44 -22.95
C SER A 133 -18.22 13.84 -23.58
N ILE A 134 -17.30 14.67 -23.09
CA ILE A 134 -17.17 16.09 -23.48
C ILE A 134 -15.95 16.42 -24.35
N GLU A 135 -15.18 15.41 -24.78
CA GLU A 135 -13.93 15.54 -25.56
C GLU A 135 -13.00 16.67 -25.04
N PRO A 136 -12.31 16.45 -23.91
CA PRO A 136 -11.48 17.47 -23.28
C PRO A 136 -10.34 17.97 -24.18
N ALA A 137 -9.88 19.20 -23.93
CA ALA A 137 -8.83 19.81 -24.73
C ALA A 137 -7.53 18.98 -24.76
N ALA A 138 -6.91 18.84 -25.94
CA ALA A 138 -5.67 18.11 -26.10
C ALA A 138 -4.55 18.63 -25.16
N GLY A 139 -3.85 17.72 -24.50
CA GLY A 139 -2.77 18.03 -23.55
C GLY A 139 -3.22 18.40 -22.13
N SER A 140 -4.52 18.60 -21.89
CA SER A 140 -5.10 18.81 -20.56
C SER A 140 -4.96 17.57 -19.65
N LEU A 141 -5.14 17.77 -18.34
CA LEU A 141 -5.13 16.66 -17.39
C LEU A 141 -6.33 15.75 -17.60
N GLU A 142 -7.49 16.35 -17.87
CA GLU A 142 -8.76 15.68 -18.16
C GLU A 142 -8.64 14.76 -19.37
N LYS A 143 -8.01 15.24 -20.45
CA LYS A 143 -7.79 14.41 -21.65
C LYS A 143 -6.86 13.23 -21.36
N LYS A 144 -5.80 13.44 -20.55
CA LYS A 144 -4.90 12.34 -20.14
C LYS A 144 -5.61 11.28 -19.31
N ILE A 145 -6.46 11.69 -18.36
CA ILE A 145 -7.26 10.77 -17.55
C ILE A 145 -8.21 9.97 -18.43
N SER A 146 -8.97 10.65 -19.29
CA SER A 146 -9.89 10.02 -20.24
C SER A 146 -9.17 9.04 -21.17
N ASP A 147 -8.08 9.47 -21.82
CA ASP A 147 -7.33 8.63 -22.76
C ASP A 147 -6.70 7.41 -22.08
N TYR A 148 -6.19 7.58 -20.86
CA TYR A 148 -5.64 6.48 -20.08
C TYR A 148 -6.71 5.42 -19.79
N TYR A 149 -7.87 5.85 -19.28
CA TYR A 149 -8.98 4.94 -18.99
C TYR A 149 -9.50 4.25 -20.26
N LEU A 150 -9.78 5.00 -21.32
CA LEU A 150 -10.28 4.43 -22.58
C LEU A 150 -9.26 3.46 -23.20
N SER A 151 -7.96 3.73 -23.08
CA SER A 151 -6.91 2.81 -23.55
C SER A 151 -6.88 1.49 -22.78
N TYR A 152 -7.22 1.51 -21.49
CA TYR A 152 -7.31 0.30 -20.66
C TYR A 152 -8.59 -0.49 -20.95
N MET A 153 -9.70 0.20 -21.24
CA MET A 153 -11.00 -0.42 -21.50
C MET A 153 -11.13 -1.00 -22.93
N ASP A 154 -10.28 -0.59 -23.87
CA ASP A 154 -10.27 -1.09 -25.26
C ASP A 154 -9.65 -2.50 -25.36
N THR A 155 -10.38 -3.47 -24.84
CA THR A 155 -9.99 -4.89 -24.86
C THR A 155 -9.86 -5.47 -26.27
N GLU A 156 -10.56 -4.91 -27.26
CA GLU A 156 -10.43 -5.33 -28.66
C GLU A 156 -9.03 -5.02 -29.20
N THR A 157 -8.57 -3.76 -29.05
CA THR A 157 -7.22 -3.37 -29.46
C THR A 157 -6.15 -4.11 -28.64
N LEU A 158 -6.35 -4.30 -27.34
CA LEU A 158 -5.43 -5.06 -26.50
C LEU A 158 -5.27 -6.51 -26.99
N ASN A 159 -6.38 -7.19 -27.28
CA ASN A 159 -6.38 -8.56 -27.80
C ASN A 159 -5.73 -8.65 -29.19
N GLN A 160 -5.99 -7.68 -30.07
CA GLN A 160 -5.36 -7.63 -31.40
C GLN A 160 -3.85 -7.45 -31.32
N ARG A 161 -3.35 -6.64 -30.38
CA ARG A 161 -1.92 -6.40 -30.19
C ARG A 161 -1.20 -7.57 -29.51
N GLY A 162 -1.91 -8.31 -28.67
CA GLY A 162 -1.35 -9.40 -27.87
C GLY A 162 -0.10 -8.95 -27.11
N ILE A 163 0.93 -9.79 -27.10
CA ILE A 163 2.22 -9.48 -26.44
C ILE A 163 3.17 -8.63 -27.30
N GLY A 164 2.75 -8.20 -28.50
CA GLY A 164 3.61 -7.45 -29.43
C GLY A 164 4.31 -6.24 -28.79
N PRO A 165 3.62 -5.41 -27.98
CA PRO A 165 4.25 -4.28 -27.28
C PRO A 165 5.34 -4.66 -26.28
N LEU A 166 5.38 -5.90 -25.77
CA LEU A 166 6.38 -6.37 -24.81
C LEU A 166 7.66 -6.92 -25.49
N GLN A 167 7.57 -7.28 -26.77
CA GLN A 167 8.66 -7.96 -27.49
C GLN A 167 10.00 -7.22 -27.47
N PRO A 168 10.08 -5.88 -27.68
CA PRO A 168 11.36 -5.18 -27.64
C PRO A 168 12.07 -5.32 -26.30
N THR A 169 11.32 -5.22 -25.20
CA THR A 169 11.88 -5.37 -23.84
C THR A 169 12.30 -6.81 -23.57
N LEU A 170 11.49 -7.80 -23.96
CA LEU A 170 11.84 -9.21 -23.81
C LEU A 170 13.09 -9.59 -24.60
N SER A 171 13.23 -9.09 -25.84
CA SER A 171 14.44 -9.29 -26.64
C SER A 171 15.68 -8.68 -25.99
N ALA A 172 15.58 -7.44 -25.48
CA ALA A 172 16.69 -6.79 -24.78
C ALA A 172 17.12 -7.56 -23.51
N LEU A 173 16.17 -8.13 -22.77
CA LEU A 173 16.49 -8.98 -21.61
C LEU A 173 17.15 -10.31 -22.01
N ALA A 174 16.79 -10.86 -23.17
CA ALA A 174 17.36 -12.11 -23.67
C ALA A 174 18.81 -11.98 -24.18
N GLU A 175 19.26 -10.75 -24.45
CA GLU A 175 20.65 -10.45 -24.87
C GLU A 175 21.62 -10.24 -23.70
N ILE A 176 21.13 -10.30 -22.44
CA ILE A 176 21.98 -10.15 -21.25
C ILE A 176 22.82 -11.42 -21.07
N ASP A 177 24.14 -11.30 -21.26
CA ASP A 177 25.07 -12.44 -21.20
C ASP A 177 26.13 -12.29 -20.11
N THR A 178 26.18 -11.16 -19.42
CA THR A 178 27.15 -10.88 -18.35
C THR A 178 26.52 -10.41 -17.06
N GLN A 179 27.23 -10.61 -15.94
CA GLN A 179 26.79 -10.12 -14.63
C GLN A 179 26.72 -8.57 -14.58
N GLU A 180 27.59 -7.89 -15.32
CA GLU A 180 27.58 -6.42 -15.41
C GLU A 180 26.32 -5.93 -16.12
N GLU A 181 25.97 -6.52 -17.27
CA GLU A 181 24.74 -6.21 -18.01
C GLU A 181 23.50 -6.53 -17.18
N LEU A 182 23.50 -7.67 -16.47
CA LEU A 182 22.40 -8.04 -15.57
C LEU A 182 22.21 -7.01 -14.45
N SER A 183 23.31 -6.57 -13.83
CA SER A 183 23.29 -5.57 -12.76
C SER A 183 22.79 -4.22 -13.27
N ALA A 184 23.20 -3.82 -14.48
CA ALA A 184 22.70 -2.63 -15.14
C ALA A 184 21.20 -2.72 -15.46
N ALA A 185 20.72 -3.88 -15.94
CA ALA A 185 19.30 -4.14 -16.18
C ALA A 185 18.48 -4.03 -14.89
N PHE A 186 18.95 -4.62 -13.79
CA PHE A 186 18.30 -4.48 -12.48
C PHE A 186 18.23 -3.03 -11.99
N GLY A 187 19.28 -2.23 -12.23
CA GLY A 187 19.28 -0.81 -11.91
C GLY A 187 18.28 0.01 -12.72
N ARG A 188 17.92 -0.43 -13.93
CA ARG A 188 16.95 0.24 -14.81
C ARG A 188 15.52 -0.27 -14.68
N ALA A 189 15.29 -1.33 -13.91
CA ALA A 189 14.03 -2.07 -13.91
C ALA A 189 12.77 -1.20 -13.65
N GLN A 190 12.87 -0.18 -12.79
CA GLN A 190 11.75 0.75 -12.55
C GLN A 190 11.43 1.65 -13.75
N ILE A 191 12.41 2.00 -14.57
CA ILE A 191 12.26 2.84 -15.77
C ILE A 191 11.77 1.99 -16.95
N ASP A 192 12.36 0.82 -17.11
CA ASP A 192 12.08 -0.08 -18.23
C ASP A 192 10.86 -1.00 -17.96
N ASN A 193 10.26 -0.88 -16.77
CA ASN A 193 9.13 -1.68 -16.29
C ASN A 193 9.41 -3.20 -16.34
N THR A 194 10.58 -3.60 -15.84
CA THR A 194 11.05 -5.00 -15.75
C THR A 194 11.21 -5.44 -14.29
N ALA A 195 11.55 -6.72 -14.07
CA ALA A 195 11.71 -7.29 -12.74
C ALA A 195 13.15 -7.18 -12.22
N THR A 196 13.29 -7.04 -10.90
CA THR A 196 14.58 -6.99 -10.19
C THR A 196 14.40 -7.54 -8.77
N PRO A 197 15.40 -8.25 -8.20
CA PRO A 197 15.37 -8.66 -6.81
C PRO A 197 15.67 -7.51 -5.82
N PHE A 198 15.80 -6.27 -6.31
CA PHE A 198 16.08 -5.09 -5.51
C PHE A 198 15.05 -4.00 -5.76
N SER A 199 14.51 -3.43 -4.69
CA SER A 199 13.77 -2.17 -4.76
C SER A 199 14.60 -1.08 -4.10
N PHE A 200 14.72 0.07 -4.75
CA PHE A 200 15.34 1.24 -4.14
C PHE A 200 14.45 2.46 -4.28
N GLY A 201 14.63 3.42 -3.38
CA GLY A 201 13.88 4.66 -3.38
C GLY A 201 14.55 5.70 -2.51
N VAL A 202 14.30 6.97 -2.82
CA VAL A 202 14.79 8.09 -2.03
C VAL A 202 13.67 8.53 -1.09
N GLY A 203 13.96 8.56 0.21
CA GLY A 203 13.04 9.00 1.24
C GLY A 203 13.78 9.75 2.33
N ALA A 204 13.06 10.32 3.30
CA ALA A 204 13.68 10.96 4.45
C ALA A 204 14.55 9.95 5.23
N ASP A 205 15.73 10.36 5.69
CA ASP A 205 16.52 9.55 6.60
C ASP A 205 15.75 9.40 7.93
N ARG A 206 15.75 8.17 8.44
CA ARG A 206 15.08 7.81 9.69
C ARG A 206 15.81 8.39 10.91
N SER A 207 17.10 8.70 10.79
CA SER A 207 17.91 9.32 11.84
C SER A 207 17.94 10.84 11.77
N ASP A 208 17.86 11.40 10.56
CA ASP A 208 17.79 12.84 10.29
C ASP A 208 16.71 13.15 9.24
N PRO A 209 15.48 13.51 9.65
CA PRO A 209 14.37 13.70 8.73
C PRO A 209 14.52 14.93 7.81
N ASP A 210 15.51 15.80 8.04
CA ASP A 210 15.81 16.95 7.17
C ASP A 210 16.70 16.55 5.97
N GLN A 211 17.19 15.30 5.95
CA GLN A 211 18.00 14.74 4.87
C GLN A 211 17.25 13.64 4.12
N TYR A 212 17.62 13.46 2.85
CA TYR A 212 17.17 12.32 2.06
C TYR A 212 18.25 11.24 2.02
N GLN A 213 17.82 9.99 2.06
CA GLN A 213 18.68 8.82 1.92
C GLN A 213 18.12 7.88 0.85
N LEU A 214 19.01 7.26 0.09
CA LEU A 214 18.67 6.12 -0.75
C LEU A 214 18.49 4.89 0.13
N GLY A 215 17.27 4.37 0.19
CA GLY A 215 16.98 3.06 0.77
C GLY A 215 17.05 1.98 -0.29
N LEU A 216 17.80 0.91 -0.02
CA LEU A 216 17.81 -0.31 -0.82
C LEU A 216 17.17 -1.44 -0.01
N ARG A 217 16.37 -2.26 -0.67
CA ARG A 217 15.78 -3.46 -0.08
C ARG A 217 15.88 -4.61 -1.08
N VAL A 218 16.29 -5.78 -0.58
CA VAL A 218 16.22 -7.05 -1.31
C VAL A 218 14.82 -7.64 -1.18
N GLY A 219 14.31 -8.16 -2.28
CA GLY A 219 13.00 -8.79 -2.42
C GLY A 219 12.87 -9.37 -3.83
N GLY A 220 11.70 -9.15 -4.46
CA GLY A 220 11.47 -9.54 -5.85
C GLY A 220 11.17 -11.02 -6.07
N PHE A 221 10.74 -11.73 -5.02
CA PHE A 221 10.10 -13.04 -5.15
C PHE A 221 8.57 -12.87 -5.23
N GLY A 222 7.89 -13.72 -6.01
CA GLY A 222 6.48 -13.51 -6.36
C GLY A 222 5.42 -13.96 -5.35
N LEU A 223 5.76 -14.78 -4.35
CA LEU A 223 4.83 -15.17 -3.29
C LEU A 223 4.82 -14.15 -2.13
N PRO A 224 3.73 -14.07 -1.33
CA PRO A 224 3.50 -12.95 -0.43
C PRO A 224 4.52 -12.77 0.71
N ASP A 225 5.19 -13.84 1.13
CA ASP A 225 6.18 -13.84 2.21
C ASP A 225 7.21 -14.96 2.02
N ARG A 226 8.37 -14.84 2.69
CA ARG A 226 9.45 -15.83 2.61
C ARG A 226 9.00 -17.21 3.09
N ASP A 227 8.08 -17.26 4.06
CA ASP A 227 7.68 -18.53 4.68
C ASP A 227 6.91 -19.43 3.69
N TYR A 228 6.32 -18.86 2.62
CA TYR A 228 5.74 -19.63 1.51
C TYR A 228 6.78 -20.48 0.77
N TYR A 229 8.06 -20.14 0.85
CA TYR A 229 9.16 -20.88 0.22
C TYR A 229 9.81 -21.87 1.19
N LEU A 230 9.78 -21.58 2.49
CA LEU A 230 10.64 -22.22 3.48
C LEU A 230 9.92 -23.14 4.45
N GLU A 231 8.60 -22.99 4.60
CA GLU A 231 7.79 -23.88 5.41
C GLU A 231 7.12 -24.95 4.55
N ASP A 232 7.20 -26.20 4.99
CA ASP A 232 6.62 -27.38 4.32
C ASP A 232 5.27 -27.77 4.90
N THR A 233 4.36 -26.78 5.00
CA THR A 233 2.95 -27.09 5.24
C THR A 233 2.31 -27.63 3.95
N GLU A 234 1.32 -28.50 4.07
CA GLU A 234 0.60 -29.06 2.92
C GLU A 234 0.09 -27.95 1.98
N LYS A 235 -0.48 -26.89 2.56
CA LYS A 235 -0.96 -25.72 1.82
C LYS A 235 0.15 -24.98 1.07
N PHE A 236 1.34 -24.83 1.66
CA PHE A 236 2.44 -24.11 0.98
C PHE A 236 3.10 -24.97 -0.08
N LEU A 237 3.18 -26.29 0.10
CA LEU A 237 3.60 -27.21 -0.95
C LEU A 237 2.68 -27.14 -2.17
N GLU A 238 1.36 -27.12 -1.94
CA GLU A 238 0.35 -26.94 -2.99
C GLU A 238 0.52 -25.58 -3.70
N ILE A 239 0.62 -24.49 -2.94
CA ILE A 239 0.80 -23.14 -3.52
C ILE A 239 2.08 -23.04 -4.35
N ARG A 240 3.20 -23.64 -3.91
CA ARG A 240 4.44 -23.64 -4.71
C ARG A 240 4.29 -24.42 -6.02
N ALA A 241 3.56 -25.54 -6.00
CA ALA A 241 3.29 -26.31 -7.21
C ALA A 241 2.42 -25.54 -8.21
N GLU A 242 1.34 -24.90 -7.72
CA GLU A 242 0.48 -24.02 -8.53
C GLU A 242 1.24 -22.79 -9.03
N TYR A 243 2.15 -22.24 -8.22
CA TYR A 243 2.97 -21.10 -8.62
C TYR A 243 3.94 -21.45 -9.75
N VAL A 244 4.60 -22.60 -9.71
CA VAL A 244 5.43 -23.09 -10.83
C VAL A 244 4.59 -23.28 -12.09
N THR A 245 3.40 -23.87 -11.97
CA THR A 245 2.46 -24.05 -13.08
C THR A 245 2.05 -22.71 -13.68
N HIS A 246 1.76 -21.72 -12.83
CA HIS A 246 1.43 -20.36 -13.25
C HIS A 246 2.58 -19.69 -13.99
N ILE A 247 3.81 -19.74 -13.45
CA ILE A 247 5.00 -19.17 -14.12
C ILE A 247 5.20 -19.82 -15.48
N ALA A 248 5.14 -21.15 -15.57
CA ALA A 248 5.29 -21.86 -16.83
C ALA A 248 4.25 -21.39 -17.86
N THR A 249 2.98 -21.26 -17.45
CA THR A 249 1.90 -20.77 -18.31
C THR A 249 2.18 -19.35 -18.82
N VAL A 250 2.63 -18.44 -17.95
CA VAL A 250 2.97 -17.06 -18.32
C VAL A 250 4.16 -17.00 -19.29
N LEU A 251 5.19 -17.83 -19.07
CA LEU A 251 6.34 -17.97 -19.96
C LEU A 251 5.92 -18.50 -21.35
N GLU A 252 4.99 -19.45 -21.39
CA GLU A 252 4.41 -19.97 -22.64
C GLU A 252 3.65 -18.89 -23.40
N PHE A 253 2.83 -18.09 -22.71
CA PHE A 253 2.16 -16.94 -23.34
C PHE A 253 3.15 -15.93 -23.92
N ALA A 254 4.36 -15.83 -23.36
CA ALA A 254 5.44 -14.99 -23.87
C ALA A 254 6.29 -15.67 -24.98
N ASN A 255 5.96 -16.90 -25.38
CA ASN A 255 6.73 -17.74 -26.32
C ASN A 255 8.14 -18.06 -25.84
N ILE A 256 8.34 -18.19 -24.52
CA ILE A 256 9.64 -18.55 -23.94
C ILE A 256 9.76 -20.08 -23.89
N GLU A 257 10.76 -20.62 -24.60
CA GLU A 257 11.02 -22.06 -24.61
C GLU A 257 11.48 -22.60 -23.24
N ASN A 258 11.24 -23.90 -23.01
CA ASN A 258 11.56 -24.61 -21.77
C ASN A 258 10.89 -23.99 -20.54
N ALA A 259 9.65 -23.52 -20.69
CA ALA A 259 8.90 -22.79 -19.68
C ALA A 259 8.85 -23.50 -18.32
N GLN A 260 8.56 -24.81 -18.30
CA GLN A 260 8.52 -25.60 -17.06
C GLN A 260 9.86 -25.60 -16.31
N SER A 261 10.96 -25.92 -17.00
CA SER A 261 12.29 -25.95 -16.38
C SER A 261 12.73 -24.55 -15.93
N LYS A 262 12.36 -23.50 -16.66
CA LYS A 262 12.61 -22.12 -16.25
C LYS A 262 11.77 -21.72 -15.03
N ALA A 263 10.53 -22.15 -14.95
CA ALA A 263 9.66 -21.91 -13.79
C ALA A 263 10.23 -22.55 -12.52
N GLU A 264 10.73 -23.78 -12.61
CA GLU A 264 11.41 -24.46 -11.50
C GLU A 264 12.71 -23.74 -11.08
N ALA A 265 13.51 -23.29 -12.05
CA ALA A 265 14.70 -22.48 -11.80
C ALA A 265 14.37 -21.14 -11.12
N ILE A 266 13.27 -20.48 -11.53
CA ILE A 266 12.77 -19.25 -10.90
C ILE A 266 12.39 -19.52 -9.45
N LEU A 267 11.59 -20.55 -9.17
CA LEU A 267 11.22 -20.92 -7.80
C LEU A 267 12.47 -21.19 -6.94
N ASN A 268 13.46 -21.89 -7.48
CA ASN A 268 14.71 -22.18 -6.77
C ASN A 268 15.54 -20.92 -6.48
N LEU A 269 15.61 -19.97 -7.43
CA LEU A 269 16.27 -18.69 -7.21
C LEU A 269 15.53 -17.88 -6.12
N GLU A 270 14.21 -17.77 -6.22
CA GLU A 270 13.39 -17.08 -5.23
C GLU A 270 13.50 -17.69 -3.84
N THR A 271 13.62 -19.02 -3.75
CA THR A 271 13.82 -19.74 -2.48
C THR A 271 15.15 -19.35 -1.83
N GLN A 272 16.25 -19.27 -2.61
CA GLN A 272 17.54 -18.81 -2.09
C GLN A 272 17.48 -17.35 -1.62
N ILE A 273 16.71 -16.48 -2.29
CA ILE A 273 16.47 -15.11 -1.82
C ILE A 273 15.68 -15.11 -0.51
N ALA A 274 14.66 -15.98 -0.40
CA ALA A 274 13.83 -16.11 0.79
C ALA A 274 14.65 -16.56 2.03
N GLU A 275 15.62 -17.45 1.85
CA GLU A 275 16.55 -17.90 2.91
C GLU A 275 17.31 -16.72 3.54
N HIS A 276 17.71 -15.73 2.73
CA HIS A 276 18.41 -14.53 3.17
C HIS A 276 17.49 -13.36 3.57
N THR A 277 16.18 -13.53 3.44
CA THR A 277 15.20 -12.52 3.83
C THR A 277 14.85 -12.67 5.32
N TRP A 278 14.76 -11.56 6.05
CA TRP A 278 14.35 -11.63 7.46
C TRP A 278 12.89 -12.06 7.65
N PRO A 279 12.59 -12.81 8.73
CA PRO A 279 11.21 -13.07 9.14
C PRO A 279 10.41 -11.78 9.31
N ARG A 280 9.09 -11.87 9.06
CA ARG A 280 8.19 -10.71 9.10
C ARG A 280 8.17 -9.99 10.45
N ALA A 281 8.42 -10.70 11.55
CA ALA A 281 8.52 -10.13 12.89
C ALA A 281 9.74 -9.22 13.04
N ASP A 282 10.88 -9.62 12.48
CA ASP A 282 12.13 -8.86 12.57
C ASP A 282 12.13 -7.63 11.68
N ARG A 283 11.47 -7.69 10.51
CA ARG A 283 11.28 -6.57 9.59
C ARG A 283 10.48 -5.39 10.17
N ARG A 284 9.84 -5.55 11.34
CA ARG A 284 9.16 -4.46 12.06
C ARG A 284 10.03 -3.79 13.11
N LYS A 285 11.20 -4.36 13.43
CA LYS A 285 12.15 -3.80 14.39
C LYS A 285 12.94 -2.69 13.70
N ARG A 286 12.59 -1.44 14.00
CA ARG A 286 13.14 -0.25 13.34
C ARG A 286 14.66 -0.24 13.34
N ASP A 287 15.26 -0.48 14.51
CA ASP A 287 16.71 -0.43 14.71
C ASP A 287 17.42 -1.54 13.91
N LEU A 288 16.84 -2.74 13.88
CA LEU A 288 17.40 -3.85 13.10
C LEU A 288 17.42 -3.51 11.61
N THR A 289 16.34 -2.91 11.09
CA THR A 289 16.18 -2.56 9.66
C THR A 289 16.90 -1.28 9.23
N TYR A 290 17.59 -0.60 10.15
CA TYR A 290 18.33 0.63 9.84
C TYR A 290 19.83 0.32 9.80
N ILE A 291 20.33 0.00 8.61
CA ILE A 291 21.73 -0.37 8.36
C ILE A 291 22.34 0.70 7.43
N PRO A 292 22.63 1.91 7.94
CA PRO A 292 23.30 2.93 7.14
C PRO A 292 24.73 2.50 6.84
N MET A 293 25.17 2.72 5.61
CA MET A 293 26.52 2.51 5.14
C MET A 293 26.91 3.62 4.18
N ASN A 294 28.20 3.96 4.12
CA ASN A 294 28.68 4.85 3.07
C ASN A 294 28.78 4.09 1.74
N TYR A 295 28.97 4.82 0.64
CA TYR A 295 29.02 4.22 -0.70
C TYR A 295 30.20 3.27 -0.88
N ASP A 296 31.37 3.59 -0.31
CA ASP A 296 32.57 2.77 -0.45
C ASP A 296 32.38 1.40 0.23
N ASP A 297 31.78 1.38 1.43
CA ASP A 297 31.43 0.14 2.15
C ASP A 297 30.34 -0.67 1.45
N PHE A 298 29.46 -0.02 0.69
CA PHE A 298 28.41 -0.71 -0.07
C PHE A 298 28.95 -1.44 -1.30
N VAL A 299 29.98 -0.88 -1.95
CA VAL A 299 30.56 -1.42 -3.19
C VAL A 299 31.69 -2.44 -2.91
N ALA A 300 32.32 -2.37 -1.75
CA ALA A 300 33.40 -3.26 -1.31
C ALA A 300 32.95 -4.71 -1.08
#